data_AF-A0A085ZX88-F1
#
_entry.id   AF-A0A085ZX88-F1
#
_cell.length_a   1.000
_cell.length_b   1.000
_cell.length_c   1.000
_cell.angle_alpha   90.00
_cell.angle_beta   90.00
_cell.angle_gamma   90.00
#
_symmetry.space_group_name_H-M   'P 1'
#
loop_
_entity.id
_entity.type
_entity.pdbx_description
1 polymer ?
#
loop_
_entity_poly.entity_id
_entity_poly.type
_entity_poly.pdbx_seq_one_letter_code
_entity_poly.pdbx_strand_id
1 'polypeptide(L)'
;MSYPIRLGLNTQYPSMKVSNLANQDALLKRERDEGNVGFFLNKTELNTVKTLFQIRNAIYYRKLIKPVQLSDYSTDIFPKERVFIAGKIFPVINILFKYADVRSVEENINPTIIEMVEGASKVKYYDSNIHNSKFIGIDGGKIRILLPKNYGSINFPQLMFDFLTNKNSIDKYIGGEFHDYDTYKLALRNKAIKLDDWKGQDVSWLTKDRDTNSDRWRRGYSYIIQNKIQGRMAPFKQIYDFYNAVDWYITNVYKHEVRWCKGAKRLVLAFSESVFWGNTGSLEGGSNVIDNDVETILNELNLGICDYAITKFHELMYGKYSKKPLKGDDAYNWDVTFIIHEQQVVAPPIYKKTTSSTIKKYQDMADKDPKSMMGAGSQIISQFNDILPAFDNFNPPAKVTDDLFRTDLPLLMLYLDKHKINKTKVSASLKNYLTLDGHVNDECKKIIKDYVVK
;
A
#
# COMPACT_ATOMS: atom_id res chain seq x y z
N MET A 1 56.81 -27.09 8.07
CA MET A 1 55.57 -26.29 8.03
C MET A 1 54.65 -26.81 9.11
N SER A 2 54.68 -26.15 10.25
CA SER A 2 54.11 -26.55 11.52
C SER A 2 52.78 -25.83 11.75
N TYR A 3 51.70 -26.59 11.88
CA TYR A 3 50.51 -26.15 12.63
C TYR A 3 50.88 -26.05 14.11
N PRO A 4 50.45 -25.00 14.81
CA PRO A 4 49.41 -25.17 15.84
C PRO A 4 48.53 -23.87 15.96
N ILE A 5 47.42 -23.70 16.70
CA ILE A 5 46.98 -24.10 18.05
C ILE A 5 45.44 -23.93 18.10
N ARG A 6 44.73 -24.87 18.77
CA ARG A 6 43.37 -24.67 19.29
C ARG A 6 43.41 -23.84 20.58
N LEU A 7 42.57 -22.81 20.68
CA LEU A 7 42.04 -22.26 21.94
C LEU A 7 40.53 -22.07 21.67
N GLY A 8 39.62 -22.81 22.29
CA GLY A 8 39.26 -22.68 23.70
C GLY A 8 38.00 -21.81 23.82
N LEU A 9 36.86 -22.26 23.27
CA LEU A 9 35.57 -21.58 23.44
C LEU A 9 34.97 -21.95 24.79
N ASN A 10 35.21 -21.12 25.80
CA ASN A 10 34.38 -21.05 27.01
C ASN A 10 33.17 -20.16 26.70
N THR A 11 32.02 -20.75 26.43
CA THR A 11 30.75 -20.02 26.37
C THR A 11 30.21 -19.83 27.80
N GLN A 12 30.54 -18.71 28.44
CA GLN A 12 29.72 -18.16 29.51
C GLN A 12 28.95 -16.96 28.94
N TYR A 13 27.66 -17.15 28.68
CA TYR A 13 26.74 -16.06 28.45
C TYR A 13 26.53 -15.29 29.77
N PRO A 14 26.66 -13.96 29.81
CA PRO A 14 26.22 -13.20 30.98
C PRO A 14 24.70 -13.31 31.09
N SER A 15 24.22 -13.78 32.23
CA SER A 15 22.81 -13.74 32.61
C SER A 15 22.34 -12.28 32.62
N MET A 16 21.52 -11.90 31.65
CA MET A 16 20.92 -10.56 31.60
C MET A 16 19.81 -10.50 32.66
N LYS A 17 20.12 -9.89 33.82
CA LYS A 17 19.11 -9.51 34.81
C LYS A 17 18.22 -8.43 34.19
N VAL A 18 16.92 -8.71 34.10
CA VAL A 18 15.90 -7.76 33.67
C VAL A 18 15.71 -6.73 34.79
N SER A 19 16.23 -5.52 34.59
CA SER A 19 15.79 -4.34 35.33
C SER A 19 15.64 -3.20 34.34
N ASN A 20 14.42 -2.97 33.84
CA ASN A 20 14.03 -1.69 33.24
C ASN A 20 12.50 -1.53 33.08
N LEU A 21 11.74 -1.93 34.12
CA LEU A 21 10.32 -1.60 34.25
C LEU A 21 10.08 -0.07 34.25
N ALA A 22 11.04 0.72 34.75
CA ALA A 22 10.95 2.19 34.77
C ALA A 22 10.99 2.85 33.38
N ASN A 23 11.61 2.21 32.37
CA ASN A 23 11.66 2.74 31.01
C ASN A 23 10.41 2.40 30.18
N GLN A 24 9.68 1.34 30.53
CA GLN A 24 8.39 1.03 29.91
C GLN A 24 7.28 1.96 30.40
N ASP A 25 7.27 2.29 31.70
CA ASP A 25 6.27 3.22 32.25
C ASP A 25 6.45 4.66 31.74
N ALA A 26 7.68 5.10 31.48
CA ALA A 26 7.96 6.40 30.86
C ALA A 26 7.51 6.49 29.39
N LEU A 27 7.59 5.38 28.65
CA LEU A 27 7.09 5.26 27.27
C LEU A 27 5.55 5.24 27.24
N LEU A 28 4.92 4.49 28.14
CA LEU A 28 3.46 4.42 28.27
C LEU A 28 2.81 5.71 28.78
N LYS A 29 3.57 6.56 29.50
CA LYS A 29 3.11 7.90 29.89
C LYS A 29 3.17 8.90 28.73
N ARG A 30 4.19 8.83 27.86
CA ARG A 30 4.25 9.67 26.65
C ARG A 30 3.17 9.32 25.62
N GLU A 31 2.85 8.03 25.46
CA GLU A 31 1.74 7.59 24.59
C GLU A 31 0.36 8.07 25.06
N ARG A 32 0.22 8.46 26.34
CA ARG A 32 -1.04 8.97 26.91
C ARG A 32 -1.23 10.48 26.72
N ASP A 33 -0.15 11.22 26.50
CA ASP A 33 -0.16 12.68 26.36
C ASP A 33 -0.19 13.15 24.89
N GLU A 34 0.07 12.24 23.92
CA GLU A 34 -0.10 12.49 22.48
C GLU A 34 -1.55 12.24 22.06
N GLY A 35 -2.44 13.13 22.51
CA GLY A 35 -3.83 13.19 22.05
C GLY A 35 -3.91 13.44 20.53
N ASN A 36 -4.62 12.55 19.83
CA ASN A 36 -5.19 12.75 18.50
C ASN A 36 -4.24 13.19 17.38
N VAL A 37 -3.19 12.41 17.13
CA VAL A 37 -2.63 12.31 15.77
C VAL A 37 -3.15 11.00 15.19
N GLY A 38 -3.96 11.06 14.13
CA GLY A 38 -4.62 9.90 13.54
C GLY A 38 -3.59 8.81 13.15
N PHE A 39 -3.53 7.75 13.95
CA PHE A 39 -2.73 6.57 13.63
C PHE A 39 -3.35 5.87 12.41
N PHE A 40 -2.66 5.91 11.27
CA PHE A 40 -3.09 5.31 10.00
C PHE A 40 -3.10 3.77 10.02
N LEU A 41 -2.45 3.15 11.00
CA LEU A 41 -2.56 1.71 11.30
C LEU A 41 -3.06 1.61 12.73
N ASN A 42 -4.27 1.10 12.94
CA ASN A 42 -4.77 0.94 14.32
C ASN A 42 -3.83 -0.02 15.08
N LYS A 43 -3.70 0.14 16.40
CA LYS A 43 -2.85 -0.72 17.28
C LYS A 43 -3.05 -2.22 17.01
N THR A 44 -4.23 -2.61 16.56
CA THR A 44 -4.59 -4.01 16.27
C THR A 44 -4.05 -4.54 14.94
N GLU A 45 -3.95 -3.71 13.90
CA GLU A 45 -3.31 -4.07 12.64
C GLU A 45 -1.81 -4.31 12.84
N LEU A 46 -1.18 -3.44 13.61
CA LEU A 46 0.24 -3.54 13.98
C LEU A 46 0.53 -4.84 14.71
N ASN A 47 -0.33 -5.19 15.66
CA ASN A 47 -0.26 -6.48 16.36
C ASN A 47 -0.48 -7.66 15.42
N THR A 48 -1.32 -7.52 14.39
CA THR A 48 -1.57 -8.58 13.39
C THR A 48 -0.31 -8.83 12.54
N VAL A 49 0.30 -7.77 11.99
CA VAL A 49 1.57 -7.87 11.23
C VAL A 49 2.68 -8.47 12.11
N LYS A 50 2.83 -7.98 13.34
CA LYS A 50 3.83 -8.47 14.29
C LYS A 50 3.61 -9.95 14.63
N THR A 51 2.37 -10.37 14.87
CA THR A 51 1.98 -11.77 15.11
C THR A 51 2.34 -12.66 13.93
N LEU A 52 2.06 -12.20 12.70
CA LEU A 52 2.38 -12.96 11.48
C LEU A 52 3.89 -13.14 11.30
N PHE A 53 4.71 -12.11 11.60
CA PHE A 53 6.17 -12.27 11.61
C PHE A 53 6.67 -13.19 12.74
N GLN A 54 6.05 -13.16 13.92
CA GLN A 54 6.37 -14.09 15.00
C GLN A 54 6.10 -15.54 14.59
N ILE A 55 4.93 -15.83 14.00
CA ILE A 55 4.59 -17.15 13.46
C ILE A 55 5.61 -17.55 12.39
N ARG A 56 5.89 -16.67 11.40
CA ARG A 56 6.88 -16.92 10.34
C ARG A 56 8.27 -17.26 10.91
N ASN A 57 8.69 -16.57 11.97
CA ASN A 57 9.97 -16.83 12.64
C ASN A 57 9.96 -18.14 13.43
N ALA A 58 8.86 -18.46 14.11
CA ALA A 58 8.68 -19.71 14.81
C ALA A 58 8.77 -20.90 13.84
N ILE A 59 8.15 -20.79 12.66
CA ILE A 59 8.29 -21.76 11.55
C ILE A 59 9.76 -21.86 11.12
N TYR A 60 10.41 -20.73 10.82
CA TYR A 60 11.79 -20.70 10.32
C TYR A 60 12.79 -21.34 11.29
N TYR A 61 12.70 -20.98 12.57
CA TYR A 61 13.60 -21.48 13.62
C TYR A 61 13.15 -22.81 14.22
N ARG A 62 12.03 -23.39 13.76
CA ARG A 62 11.39 -24.59 14.32
C ARG A 62 11.19 -24.48 15.84
N LYS A 63 10.76 -23.31 16.29
CA LYS A 63 10.50 -23.00 17.70
C LYS A 63 9.02 -23.05 17.98
N LEU A 64 8.67 -23.59 19.13
CA LEU A 64 7.30 -23.61 19.60
C LEU A 64 6.78 -22.18 19.87
N ILE A 65 5.51 -21.93 19.56
CA ILE A 65 4.85 -20.66 19.85
C ILE A 65 4.19 -20.77 21.23
N LYS A 66 4.53 -19.84 22.13
CA LYS A 66 3.97 -19.78 23.48
C LYS A 66 2.66 -18.96 23.49
N PRO A 67 1.54 -19.54 23.95
CA PRO A 67 0.24 -18.85 24.01
C PRO A 67 0.23 -17.56 24.86
N VAL A 68 1.01 -17.52 25.95
CA VAL A 68 1.03 -16.39 26.93
C VAL A 68 1.65 -15.11 26.37
N GLN A 69 2.42 -15.18 25.28
CA GLN A 69 2.89 -13.96 24.61
C GLN A 69 1.79 -13.27 23.79
N LEU A 70 0.58 -13.86 23.74
CA LEU A 70 -0.58 -13.40 22.99
C LEU A 70 -1.81 -13.18 23.90
N SER A 71 -1.67 -13.27 25.23
CA SER A 71 -2.80 -13.24 26.18
C SER A 71 -3.17 -11.85 26.72
N ASP A 72 -2.44 -10.78 26.35
CA ASP A 72 -2.90 -9.40 26.59
C ASP A 72 -4.09 -9.01 25.67
N TYR A 73 -4.51 -9.92 24.79
CA TYR A 73 -5.64 -9.77 23.88
C TYR A 73 -6.82 -10.58 24.42
N SER A 74 -7.62 -9.99 25.31
CA SER A 74 -8.92 -10.55 25.66
C SER A 74 -9.76 -10.68 24.39
N THR A 75 -9.95 -11.92 23.95
CA THR A 75 -11.12 -12.49 23.26
C THR A 75 -11.85 -11.62 22.23
N ASP A 76 -11.93 -12.18 21.02
CA ASP A 76 -12.75 -11.78 19.87
C ASP A 76 -12.09 -10.79 18.90
N ILE A 77 -11.51 -11.36 17.85
CA ILE A 77 -10.86 -10.66 16.77
C ILE A 77 -11.93 -10.30 15.73
N PHE A 78 -12.20 -9.00 15.64
CA PHE A 78 -12.93 -8.36 14.54
C PHE A 78 -12.17 -8.52 13.21
N PRO A 79 -12.85 -8.60 12.05
CA PRO A 79 -12.22 -8.55 10.73
C PRO A 79 -11.13 -7.49 10.69
N LYS A 80 -9.88 -7.88 10.43
CA LYS A 80 -8.78 -6.93 10.29
C LYS A 80 -8.62 -6.61 8.83
N GLU A 81 -9.04 -5.41 8.49
CA GLU A 81 -9.03 -4.96 7.11
C GLU A 81 -7.64 -4.42 6.73
N ARG A 82 -7.21 -4.72 5.51
CA ARG A 82 -6.15 -4.03 4.75
C ARG A 82 -4.73 -4.11 5.32
N VAL A 83 -4.34 -5.29 5.79
CA VAL A 83 -2.99 -5.57 6.29
C VAL A 83 -1.95 -5.61 5.14
N PHE A 84 -0.95 -4.73 5.15
CA PHE A 84 0.14 -4.77 4.16
C PHE A 84 1.25 -5.75 4.54
N ILE A 85 1.37 -6.84 3.78
CA ILE A 85 2.40 -7.87 3.97
C ILE A 85 2.93 -8.31 2.61
N ALA A 86 4.25 -8.43 2.50
CA ALA A 86 4.92 -8.99 1.32
C ALA A 86 4.55 -8.30 0.00
N GLY A 87 4.50 -6.96 0.00
CA GLY A 87 4.21 -6.19 -1.22
C GLY A 87 2.74 -6.25 -1.66
N LYS A 88 1.85 -6.74 -0.80
CA LYS A 88 0.40 -6.84 -1.08
C LYS A 88 -0.42 -6.39 0.12
N ILE A 89 -1.55 -5.76 -0.18
CA ILE A 89 -2.56 -5.40 0.81
C ILE A 89 -3.54 -6.56 0.88
N PHE A 90 -3.74 -7.12 2.07
CA PHE A 90 -4.74 -8.16 2.33
C PHE A 90 -6.03 -7.49 2.81
N PRO A 91 -7.12 -7.51 2.03
CA PRO A 91 -8.34 -6.76 2.35
C PRO A 91 -8.97 -7.15 3.68
N VAL A 92 -8.89 -8.43 4.07
CA VAL A 92 -9.30 -8.91 5.40
C VAL A 92 -8.43 -10.08 5.84
N ILE A 93 -8.00 -10.10 7.10
CA ILE A 93 -7.34 -11.23 7.76
C ILE A 93 -7.96 -11.42 9.14
N ASN A 94 -8.24 -12.68 9.52
CA ASN A 94 -8.54 -13.02 10.91
C ASN A 94 -7.61 -14.12 11.39
N ILE A 95 -6.91 -13.89 12.50
CA ILE A 95 -6.09 -14.90 13.17
C ILE A 95 -6.86 -15.37 14.39
N LEU A 96 -7.19 -16.66 14.47
CA LEU A 96 -8.00 -17.23 15.53
C LEU A 96 -7.18 -18.26 16.28
N PHE A 97 -7.23 -18.18 17.61
CA PHE A 97 -6.54 -19.11 18.50
C PHE A 97 -7.57 -19.97 19.21
N LYS A 98 -7.47 -21.30 19.05
CA LYS A 98 -8.36 -22.26 19.71
C LYS A 98 -7.77 -22.62 21.08
N TYR A 99 -8.13 -21.83 22.10
CA TYR A 99 -7.65 -22.05 23.47
C TYR A 99 -8.44 -23.10 24.26
N ALA A 100 -9.58 -23.58 23.75
CA ALA A 100 -10.46 -24.54 24.46
C ALA A 100 -9.77 -25.88 24.80
N ASP A 101 -8.68 -26.21 24.10
CA ASP A 101 -7.88 -27.43 24.33
C ASP A 101 -6.56 -27.12 25.08
N VAL A 102 -6.21 -25.83 25.27
CA VAL A 102 -4.95 -25.37 25.90
C VAL A 102 -5.22 -25.11 27.38
N ARG A 103 -5.34 -26.19 28.18
CA ARG A 103 -5.71 -26.10 29.61
C ARG A 103 -4.57 -25.60 30.51
N SER A 104 -3.35 -25.48 29.99
CA SER A 104 -2.21 -24.86 30.67
C SER A 104 -1.30 -24.14 29.68
N VAL A 105 -0.53 -23.18 30.19
CA VAL A 105 0.54 -22.43 29.50
C VAL A 105 1.61 -23.35 28.86
N GLU A 106 1.55 -24.65 29.10
CA GLU A 106 2.58 -25.63 28.75
C GLU A 106 2.37 -26.30 27.39
N GLU A 107 1.18 -26.18 26.78
CA GLU A 107 0.94 -26.68 25.41
C GLU A 107 1.38 -25.67 24.36
N ASN A 108 2.69 -25.58 24.23
CA ASN A 108 3.39 -25.01 23.11
C ASN A 108 2.78 -25.42 21.75
N ILE A 109 2.46 -24.44 20.89
CA ILE A 109 1.95 -24.70 19.53
C ILE A 109 3.12 -25.06 18.61
N ASN A 110 3.01 -26.16 17.87
CA ASN A 110 4.03 -26.56 16.89
C ASN A 110 3.80 -25.89 15.52
N PRO A 111 4.56 -24.85 15.16
CA PRO A 111 4.30 -24.11 13.94
C PRO A 111 4.73 -24.85 12.67
N THR A 112 5.51 -25.93 12.77
CA THR A 112 5.98 -26.66 11.58
C THR A 112 4.88 -27.48 10.92
N ILE A 113 3.78 -27.71 11.64
CA ILE A 113 2.56 -28.32 11.10
C ILE A 113 1.69 -27.18 10.59
N ILE A 114 1.89 -26.80 9.32
CA ILE A 114 1.14 -25.73 8.65
C ILE A 114 0.53 -26.25 7.36
N GLU A 115 -0.76 -25.99 7.14
CA GLU A 115 -1.51 -26.51 6.00
C GLU A 115 -2.58 -25.52 5.52
N MET A 116 -2.94 -25.63 4.24
CA MET A 116 -4.15 -25.01 3.71
C MET A 116 -5.32 -25.96 3.90
N VAL A 117 -6.36 -25.51 4.59
CA VAL A 117 -7.50 -26.34 5.00
C VAL A 117 -8.77 -25.84 4.33
N GLU A 118 -9.54 -26.76 3.74
CA GLU A 118 -10.87 -26.48 3.21
C GLU A 118 -11.93 -26.38 4.32
N GLY A 119 -13.02 -25.66 4.05
CA GLY A 119 -14.15 -25.59 4.97
C GLY A 119 -14.04 -24.46 6.00
N ALA A 120 -13.52 -23.31 5.58
CA ALA A 120 -13.55 -22.07 6.36
C ALA A 120 -14.96 -21.71 6.85
N SER A 121 -16.01 -22.17 6.16
CA SER A 121 -17.42 -22.02 6.58
C SER A 121 -17.76 -22.57 7.97
N LYS A 122 -16.93 -23.48 8.50
CA LYS A 122 -17.09 -24.03 9.85
C LYS A 122 -16.31 -23.26 10.93
N VAL A 123 -15.58 -22.22 10.54
CA VAL A 123 -14.75 -21.43 11.44
C VAL A 123 -15.55 -20.22 11.93
N LYS A 124 -15.49 -19.93 13.23
CA LYS A 124 -16.09 -18.73 13.84
C LYS A 124 -15.62 -17.49 13.07
N TYR A 125 -16.52 -16.55 12.79
CA TYR A 125 -16.29 -15.30 12.04
C TYR A 125 -16.03 -15.45 10.54
N TYR A 126 -16.20 -16.64 9.98
CA TYR A 126 -16.26 -16.78 8.55
C TYR A 126 -17.47 -16.01 7.98
N ASP A 127 -17.24 -15.36 6.85
CA ASP A 127 -18.25 -14.71 6.05
C ASP A 127 -17.93 -15.02 4.60
N SER A 128 -18.86 -15.73 3.95
CA SER A 128 -18.72 -16.17 2.57
C SER A 128 -18.69 -15.04 1.56
N ASN A 129 -18.95 -13.79 1.94
CA ASN A 129 -18.85 -12.63 1.06
C ASN A 129 -17.41 -12.12 0.98
N ILE A 130 -16.67 -12.15 2.09
CA ILE A 130 -15.33 -11.55 2.21
C ILE A 130 -14.20 -12.59 2.30
N HIS A 131 -14.46 -13.77 2.87
CA HIS A 131 -13.44 -14.78 3.14
C HIS A 131 -13.37 -15.86 2.06
N ASN A 132 -12.16 -16.38 1.86
CA ASN A 132 -11.90 -17.56 1.04
C ASN A 132 -12.51 -18.82 1.68
N SER A 133 -12.91 -19.80 0.86
CA SER A 133 -13.37 -21.10 1.37
C SER A 133 -12.28 -21.88 2.10
N LYS A 134 -11.01 -21.52 1.86
CA LYS A 134 -9.81 -22.05 2.54
C LYS A 134 -9.33 -21.13 3.65
N PHE A 135 -8.71 -21.72 4.66
CA PHE A 135 -7.94 -21.01 5.69
C PHE A 135 -6.59 -21.69 5.91
N ILE A 136 -5.65 -21.01 6.57
CA ILE A 136 -4.39 -21.64 6.98
C ILE A 136 -4.53 -22.17 8.39
N GLY A 137 -4.32 -23.47 8.57
CA GLY A 137 -4.28 -24.14 9.87
C GLY A 137 -2.84 -24.34 10.34
N ILE A 138 -2.60 -24.13 11.63
CA ILE A 138 -1.33 -24.44 12.29
C ILE A 138 -1.58 -25.35 13.49
N ASP A 139 -0.79 -26.42 13.60
CA ASP A 139 -0.84 -27.43 14.67
C ASP A 139 -2.25 -28.02 14.86
N GLY A 140 -2.81 -28.61 13.81
CA GLY A 140 -4.18 -29.14 13.83
C GLY A 140 -5.26 -28.06 13.97
N GLY A 141 -4.95 -26.83 13.60
CA GLY A 141 -5.87 -25.69 13.67
C GLY A 141 -6.00 -25.06 15.06
N LYS A 142 -4.97 -25.21 15.91
CA LYS A 142 -4.81 -24.40 17.14
C LYS A 142 -4.65 -22.92 16.83
N ILE A 143 -3.99 -22.59 15.70
CA ILE A 143 -4.09 -21.28 15.05
C ILE A 143 -4.80 -21.47 13.71
N ARG A 144 -5.76 -20.60 13.40
CA ARG A 144 -6.46 -20.55 12.13
C ARG A 144 -6.37 -19.15 11.56
N ILE A 145 -5.95 -19.01 10.31
CA ILE A 145 -5.87 -17.71 9.63
C ILE A 145 -6.89 -17.71 8.50
N LEU A 146 -8.01 -17.01 8.70
CA LEU A 146 -8.96 -16.72 7.65
C LEU A 146 -8.39 -15.65 6.74
N LEU A 147 -8.55 -15.88 5.44
CA LEU A 147 -7.93 -15.09 4.38
C LEU A 147 -9.00 -14.53 3.46
N PRO A 148 -8.71 -13.42 2.76
CA PRO A 148 -9.68 -12.81 1.88
C PRO A 148 -9.92 -13.72 0.67
N LYS A 149 -11.12 -13.60 0.07
CA LYS A 149 -11.38 -14.19 -1.24
C LYS A 149 -10.31 -13.79 -2.23
N ASN A 150 -10.05 -14.67 -3.19
CA ASN A 150 -9.21 -14.31 -4.32
C ASN A 150 -9.86 -13.14 -5.05
N TYR A 151 -9.08 -12.10 -5.29
CA TYR A 151 -9.50 -10.94 -6.05
C TYR A 151 -8.70 -10.88 -7.35
N GLY A 152 -9.40 -10.95 -8.48
CA GLY A 152 -8.79 -11.05 -9.80
C GLY A 152 -7.80 -12.24 -9.89
N SER A 153 -6.52 -11.94 -10.05
CA SER A 153 -5.43 -12.92 -10.18
C SER A 153 -4.66 -13.20 -8.88
N ILE A 154 -5.02 -12.54 -7.77
CA ILE A 154 -4.29 -12.68 -6.51
C ILE A 154 -4.85 -13.85 -5.72
N ASN A 155 -4.01 -14.86 -5.51
CA ASN A 155 -4.29 -15.99 -4.61
C ASN A 155 -3.76 -15.66 -3.21
N PHE A 156 -4.58 -14.98 -2.40
CA PHE A 156 -4.20 -14.57 -1.04
C PHE A 156 -3.85 -15.75 -0.13
N PRO A 157 -4.59 -16.89 -0.14
CA PRO A 157 -4.19 -18.07 0.60
C PRO A 157 -2.77 -18.53 0.31
N GLN A 158 -2.42 -18.67 -0.98
CA GLN A 158 -1.08 -19.11 -1.38
C GLN A 158 -0.01 -18.07 -0.99
N LEU A 159 -0.31 -16.78 -1.16
CA LEU A 159 0.61 -15.71 -0.81
C LEU A 159 0.94 -15.69 0.69
N MET A 160 -0.08 -15.80 1.56
CA MET A 160 0.15 -15.87 3.00
C MET A 160 0.88 -17.16 3.38
N PHE A 161 0.53 -18.29 2.76
CA PHE A 161 1.21 -19.55 3.02
C PHE A 161 2.70 -19.46 2.66
N ASP A 162 3.04 -18.89 1.50
CA ASP A 162 4.42 -18.68 1.06
C ASP A 162 5.17 -17.71 1.98
N PHE A 163 4.50 -16.66 2.46
CA PHE A 163 5.05 -15.71 3.43
C PHE A 163 5.41 -16.41 4.75
N LEU A 164 4.47 -17.14 5.35
CA LEU A 164 4.66 -17.84 6.63
C LEU A 164 5.73 -18.94 6.53
N THR A 165 5.77 -19.64 5.40
CA THR A 165 6.71 -20.76 5.17
C THR A 165 8.08 -20.35 4.65
N ASN A 166 8.33 -19.03 4.47
CA ASN A 166 9.61 -18.49 4.02
C ASN A 166 10.04 -18.98 2.62
N LYS A 167 9.11 -19.10 1.68
CA LYS A 167 9.51 -19.39 0.29
C LYS A 167 10.27 -18.21 -0.31
N ASN A 168 11.33 -18.51 -1.05
CA ASN A 168 12.25 -17.52 -1.65
C ASN A 168 11.56 -16.45 -2.51
N SER A 169 10.35 -16.72 -3.02
CA SER A 169 9.56 -15.78 -3.82
C SER A 169 9.13 -14.52 -3.05
N ILE A 170 9.08 -14.57 -1.72
CA ILE A 170 8.52 -13.51 -0.87
C ILE A 170 9.58 -12.60 -0.26
N ASP A 171 10.80 -13.08 -0.04
CA ASP A 171 11.86 -12.32 0.65
C ASP A 171 12.19 -10.99 -0.02
N LYS A 172 12.08 -10.91 -1.36
CA LYS A 172 12.29 -9.66 -2.12
C LYS A 172 11.25 -8.57 -1.82
N TYR A 173 10.14 -8.91 -1.17
CA TYR A 173 9.08 -7.98 -0.78
C TYR A 173 9.07 -7.67 0.74
N ILE A 174 10.01 -8.22 1.53
CA ILE A 174 10.13 -7.93 2.98
C ILE A 174 11.09 -6.74 3.22
N GLY A 175 10.58 -5.64 3.78
CA GLY A 175 11.22 -4.31 3.81
C GLY A 175 10.19 -3.20 3.56
N GLY A 176 10.63 -1.94 3.55
CA GLY A 176 9.73 -0.77 3.49
C GLY A 176 9.44 -0.22 4.89
N GLU A 177 8.20 0.20 5.11
CA GLU A 177 7.82 0.76 6.41
C GLU A 177 7.48 -0.32 7.45
N PHE A 178 7.95 -0.08 8.67
CA PHE A 178 7.57 -0.83 9.85
C PHE A 178 7.03 0.14 10.91
N HIS A 179 6.13 -0.32 11.75
CA HIS A 179 5.64 0.54 12.83
C HIS A 179 6.69 0.80 13.90
N ASP A 180 7.35 -0.27 14.36
CA ASP A 180 8.35 -0.23 15.41
C ASP A 180 9.60 -1.04 15.02
N TYR A 181 10.69 -0.80 15.76
CA TYR A 181 11.96 -1.48 15.52
C TYR A 181 11.90 -2.99 15.85
N ASP A 182 10.99 -3.41 16.73
CA ASP A 182 10.82 -4.83 17.05
C ASP A 182 10.21 -5.61 15.89
N THR A 183 9.23 -5.04 15.20
CA THR A 183 8.59 -5.58 14.00
C THR A 183 9.61 -5.66 12.86
N TYR A 184 10.42 -4.61 12.70
CA TYR A 184 11.56 -4.63 11.77
C TYR A 184 12.54 -5.79 12.05
N LYS A 185 12.95 -5.97 13.31
CA LYS A 185 13.82 -7.10 13.71
C LYS A 185 13.17 -8.45 13.45
N LEU A 186 11.87 -8.57 13.72
CA LEU A 186 11.13 -9.80 13.43
C LEU A 186 11.10 -10.08 11.93
N ALA A 187 10.91 -9.07 11.09
CA ALA A 187 10.86 -9.21 9.64
C ALA A 187 12.20 -9.63 9.03
N LEU A 188 13.29 -8.95 9.41
CA LEU A 188 14.61 -9.14 8.80
C LEU A 188 15.54 -10.09 9.56
N ARG A 189 15.22 -10.47 10.80
CA ARG A 189 15.99 -11.42 11.62
C ARG A 189 17.45 -10.99 11.77
N ASN A 190 18.39 -11.86 11.41
CA ASN A 190 19.83 -11.60 11.43
C ASN A 190 20.28 -10.55 10.40
N LYS A 191 19.44 -10.19 9.42
CA LYS A 191 19.70 -9.09 8.48
C LYS A 191 19.29 -7.73 9.05
N ALA A 192 18.61 -7.70 10.20
CA ALA A 192 18.22 -6.46 10.85
C ALA A 192 19.46 -5.68 11.32
N ILE A 193 19.52 -4.41 10.96
CA ILE A 193 20.59 -3.50 11.33
C ILE A 193 20.28 -2.93 12.72
N LYS A 194 21.31 -2.74 13.56
CA LYS A 194 21.17 -2.11 14.89
C LYS A 194 20.57 -0.72 14.74
N LEU A 195 19.67 -0.33 15.65
CA LEU A 195 18.90 0.91 15.54
C LEU A 195 19.77 2.16 15.34
N ASP A 196 20.91 2.25 16.05
CA ASP A 196 21.83 3.39 15.98
C ASP A 196 22.55 3.50 14.62
N ASP A 197 22.81 2.34 14.00
CA ASP A 197 23.47 2.20 12.70
C ASP A 197 22.48 2.21 11.52
N TRP A 198 21.18 2.07 11.80
CA TRP A 198 20.14 1.96 10.79
C TRP A 198 19.73 3.34 10.27
N LYS A 199 20.16 3.65 9.04
CA LYS A 199 19.91 4.91 8.34
C LYS A 199 19.12 4.71 7.03
N GLY A 200 18.43 3.58 6.89
CA GLY A 200 17.53 3.30 5.74
C GLY A 200 18.24 2.67 4.54
N GLN A 201 19.50 2.24 4.69
CA GLN A 201 20.31 1.62 3.64
C GLN A 201 19.78 0.26 3.15
N ASP A 202 18.85 -0.34 3.88
CA ASP A 202 18.19 -1.62 3.59
C ASP A 202 16.74 -1.41 3.11
N VAL A 203 16.47 -0.24 2.51
CA VAL A 203 15.15 0.18 2.02
C VAL A 203 14.03 0.09 3.05
N SER A 204 14.38 0.26 4.33
CA SER A 204 13.42 0.14 5.42
C SER A 204 13.45 1.36 6.36
N TRP A 205 12.32 1.71 6.94
CA TRP A 205 12.16 2.83 7.88
C TRP A 205 11.01 2.57 8.86
N LEU A 206 10.87 3.43 9.87
CA LEU A 206 9.73 3.40 10.79
C LEU A 206 8.62 4.35 10.34
N THR A 207 7.36 4.11 10.68
CA THR A 207 6.26 5.05 10.38
C THR A 207 6.57 6.46 10.87
N LYS A 208 7.07 6.61 12.11
CA LYS A 208 7.52 7.89 12.64
C LYS A 208 8.62 8.58 11.82
N ASP A 209 9.48 7.80 11.14
CA ASP A 209 10.56 8.33 10.32
C ASP A 209 10.00 9.01 9.06
N ARG A 210 8.89 8.52 8.52
CA ARG A 210 8.15 9.14 7.42
C ARG A 210 7.38 10.35 7.90
N ASP A 211 6.64 10.22 8.99
CA ASP A 211 5.80 11.30 9.55
C ASP A 211 6.63 12.54 9.93
N THR A 212 7.84 12.33 10.47
CA THR A 212 8.77 13.40 10.83
C THR A 212 9.72 13.80 9.70
N ASN A 213 9.58 13.20 8.51
CA ASN A 213 10.49 13.35 7.38
C ASN A 213 11.96 13.26 7.83
N SER A 214 12.35 12.14 8.41
CA SER A 214 13.70 11.90 8.91
C SER A 214 14.70 11.55 7.80
N ASP A 215 15.99 11.55 8.13
CA ASP A 215 17.04 11.07 7.21
C ASP A 215 16.88 9.58 6.85
N ARG A 216 16.38 8.75 7.77
CA ARG A 216 16.18 7.32 7.51
C ARG A 216 15.17 7.11 6.38
N TRP A 217 14.04 7.81 6.47
CA TRP A 217 13.01 7.81 5.43
C TRP A 217 13.56 8.31 4.09
N ARG A 218 14.21 9.48 4.09
CA ARG A 218 14.79 10.08 2.88
C ARG A 218 15.78 9.17 2.18
N ARG A 219 16.70 8.57 2.93
CA ARG A 219 17.68 7.62 2.40
C ARG A 219 17.01 6.35 1.90
N GLY A 220 16.01 5.84 2.63
CA GLY A 220 15.25 4.65 2.25
C GLY A 220 14.57 4.78 0.89
N TYR A 221 13.73 5.81 0.69
CA TYR A 221 13.08 5.99 -0.60
C TYR A 221 14.06 6.39 -1.71
N SER A 222 15.12 7.13 -1.39
CA SER A 222 16.15 7.48 -2.38
C SER A 222 16.88 6.23 -2.88
N TYR A 223 17.18 5.29 -1.99
CA TYR A 223 17.79 4.01 -2.33
C TYR A 223 16.84 3.17 -3.19
N ILE A 224 15.54 3.18 -2.89
CA ILE A 224 14.50 2.55 -3.71
C ILE A 224 14.53 3.09 -5.14
N ILE A 225 14.52 4.41 -5.34
CA ILE A 225 14.57 5.03 -6.67
C ILE A 225 15.88 4.70 -7.37
N GLN A 226 17.01 4.90 -6.69
CA GLN A 226 18.35 4.69 -7.27
C GLN A 226 18.50 3.26 -7.80
N ASN A 227 18.00 2.26 -7.08
CA ASN A 227 18.12 0.85 -7.41
C ASN A 227 16.86 0.24 -8.06
N LYS A 228 15.85 1.07 -8.37
CA LYS A 228 14.57 0.67 -9.01
C LYS A 228 13.85 -0.46 -8.25
N ILE A 229 13.83 -0.41 -6.93
CA ILE A 229 13.28 -1.48 -6.09
C ILE A 229 11.76 -1.34 -5.99
N GLN A 230 11.03 -2.34 -6.50
CA GLN A 230 9.57 -2.35 -6.56
C GLN A 230 8.92 -3.09 -5.37
N GLY A 231 7.63 -2.87 -5.13
CA GLY A 231 6.83 -3.57 -4.12
C GLY A 231 7.14 -3.18 -2.68
N ARG A 232 7.68 -1.96 -2.45
CA ARG A 232 8.07 -1.43 -1.13
C ARG A 232 7.18 -0.32 -0.61
N MET A 233 6.49 0.36 -1.52
CA MET A 233 5.54 1.43 -1.22
C MET A 233 4.15 0.90 -1.51
N ALA A 234 3.21 1.02 -0.58
CA ALA A 234 1.88 0.46 -0.77
C ALA A 234 0.73 1.29 -0.23
N PRO A 235 0.71 1.69 1.05
CA PRO A 235 -0.38 2.52 1.51
C PRO A 235 -0.45 3.85 0.72
N PHE A 236 -1.63 4.28 0.27
CA PHE A 236 -1.91 5.60 -0.30
C PHE A 236 -1.21 6.71 0.46
N LYS A 237 -1.29 6.77 1.79
CA LYS A 237 -0.59 7.84 2.55
C LYS A 237 0.93 7.76 2.39
N GLN A 238 1.48 6.55 2.37
CA GLN A 238 2.91 6.33 2.13
C GLN A 238 3.32 6.71 0.71
N ILE A 239 2.53 6.34 -0.30
CA ILE A 239 2.77 6.70 -1.70
C ILE A 239 2.59 8.20 -1.91
N TYR A 240 1.64 8.84 -1.24
CA TYR A 240 1.48 10.30 -1.23
C TYR A 240 2.73 10.97 -0.65
N ASP A 241 3.18 10.58 0.54
CA ASP A 241 4.35 11.18 1.18
C ASP A 241 5.61 10.98 0.33
N PHE A 242 5.72 9.81 -0.31
CA PHE A 242 6.76 9.52 -1.29
C PHE A 242 6.69 10.45 -2.51
N TYR A 243 5.54 10.57 -3.17
CA TYR A 243 5.37 11.46 -4.31
C TYR A 243 5.57 12.93 -3.93
N ASN A 244 5.10 13.35 -2.77
CA ASN A 244 5.29 14.72 -2.31
C ASN A 244 6.78 15.04 -2.08
N ALA A 245 7.54 14.12 -1.48
CA ALA A 245 8.98 14.27 -1.33
C ALA A 245 9.69 14.27 -2.69
N VAL A 246 9.36 13.33 -3.58
CA VAL A 246 9.99 13.21 -4.89
C VAL A 246 9.71 14.42 -5.79
N ASP A 247 8.47 14.91 -5.83
CA ASP A 247 8.09 16.12 -6.57
C ASP A 247 8.94 17.33 -6.16
N TRP A 248 9.20 17.47 -4.85
CA TRP A 248 10.08 18.52 -4.34
C TRP A 248 11.50 18.38 -4.89
N TYR A 249 12.09 17.18 -4.90
CA TYR A 249 13.43 16.97 -5.45
C TYR A 249 13.48 17.19 -6.96
N ILE A 250 12.52 16.62 -7.71
CA ILE A 250 12.40 16.76 -9.16
C ILE A 250 12.35 18.25 -9.54
N THR A 251 11.53 19.03 -8.84
CA THR A 251 11.32 20.46 -9.13
C THR A 251 12.48 21.33 -8.62
N ASN A 252 12.92 21.13 -7.37
CA ASN A 252 13.79 22.08 -6.68
C ASN A 252 15.28 21.73 -6.74
N VAL A 253 15.62 20.45 -6.85
CA VAL A 253 17.03 20.00 -6.92
C VAL A 253 17.42 19.72 -8.36
N TYR A 254 16.65 18.87 -9.05
CA TYR A 254 16.94 18.46 -10.42
C TYR A 254 16.36 19.40 -11.49
N LYS A 255 15.52 20.37 -11.08
CA LYS A 255 15.00 21.45 -11.94
C LYS A 255 14.23 20.98 -13.17
N HIS A 256 13.57 19.82 -13.09
CA HIS A 256 12.67 19.34 -14.13
C HIS A 256 11.35 20.13 -14.11
N GLU A 257 10.73 20.28 -15.28
CA GLU A 257 9.41 20.91 -15.45
C GLU A 257 8.28 19.89 -15.70
N VAL A 258 8.55 18.59 -15.48
CA VAL A 258 7.53 17.53 -15.55
C VAL A 258 6.44 17.78 -14.51
N ARG A 259 5.19 17.45 -14.85
CA ARG A 259 4.00 17.76 -14.03
C ARG A 259 3.27 16.52 -13.53
N TRP A 260 3.58 15.33 -14.04
CA TRP A 260 2.86 14.11 -13.65
C TRP A 260 2.79 13.92 -12.13
N CYS A 261 3.91 14.05 -11.43
CA CYS A 261 3.98 13.82 -9.98
C CYS A 261 3.08 14.79 -9.18
N LYS A 262 2.94 16.04 -9.66
CA LYS A 262 2.05 17.04 -9.06
C LYS A 262 0.58 16.64 -9.16
N GLY A 263 0.16 16.09 -10.31
CA GLY A 263 -1.20 15.58 -10.49
C GLY A 263 -1.43 14.31 -9.67
N ALA A 264 -0.51 13.35 -9.77
CA ALA A 264 -0.60 12.07 -9.06
C ALA A 264 -0.71 12.25 -7.55
N LYS A 265 0.11 13.12 -6.93
CA LYS A 265 0.05 13.32 -5.48
C LYS A 265 -1.26 13.94 -5.01
N ARG A 266 -1.93 14.80 -5.79
CA ARG A 266 -3.27 15.33 -5.42
C ARG A 266 -4.30 14.21 -5.37
N LEU A 267 -4.28 13.32 -6.36
CA LEU A 267 -5.20 12.19 -6.42
C LEU A 267 -4.96 11.20 -5.28
N VAL A 268 -3.69 10.82 -5.05
CA VAL A 268 -3.33 9.92 -3.95
C VAL A 268 -3.62 10.53 -2.59
N LEU A 269 -3.47 11.86 -2.44
CA LEU A 269 -3.83 12.56 -1.22
C LEU A 269 -5.31 12.36 -0.87
N ALA A 270 -6.23 12.54 -1.82
CA ALA A 270 -7.65 12.29 -1.56
C ALA A 270 -7.97 10.84 -1.22
N PHE A 271 -7.25 9.88 -1.79
CA PHE A 271 -7.37 8.49 -1.33
C PHE A 271 -6.86 8.32 0.12
N SER A 272 -5.85 9.09 0.53
CA SER A 272 -5.27 9.01 1.88
C SER A 272 -5.99 9.82 2.96
N GLU A 273 -6.72 10.88 2.61
CA GLU A 273 -7.28 11.87 3.54
C GLU A 273 -8.82 11.83 3.64
N SER A 274 -9.48 10.74 3.25
CA SER A 274 -10.94 10.64 3.40
C SER A 274 -11.40 11.01 4.83
N VAL A 275 -12.30 11.99 4.96
CA VAL A 275 -12.80 12.48 6.26
C VAL A 275 -14.23 12.00 6.44
N PHE A 276 -14.53 11.44 7.61
CA PHE A 276 -15.86 10.97 7.98
C PHE A 276 -16.25 11.50 9.36
N TRP A 277 -17.31 12.32 9.44
CA TRP A 277 -17.91 12.86 10.69
C TRP A 277 -16.91 13.39 11.74
N GLY A 278 -15.98 14.25 11.32
CA GLY A 278 -14.99 14.84 12.24
C GLY A 278 -13.83 13.93 12.64
N ASN A 279 -13.79 12.69 12.13
CA ASN A 279 -12.63 11.82 12.17
C ASN A 279 -12.04 11.67 10.77
N THR A 280 -10.77 12.05 10.60
CA THR A 280 -9.97 11.75 9.41
C THR A 280 -9.77 10.24 9.33
N GLY A 281 -10.40 9.56 8.37
CA GLY A 281 -10.28 8.13 8.15
C GLY A 281 -9.95 7.84 6.70
N SER A 282 -8.67 7.58 6.39
CA SER A 282 -8.17 7.22 5.06
C SER A 282 -8.93 6.05 4.43
N LEU A 283 -8.80 5.87 3.10
CA LEU A 283 -9.19 4.60 2.45
C LEU A 283 -8.36 3.41 2.95
N GLU A 284 -7.48 3.56 3.93
CA GLU A 284 -6.52 2.54 4.37
C GLU A 284 -6.87 1.97 5.74
N GLY A 285 -8.14 1.64 5.95
CA GLY A 285 -8.56 1.14 7.26
C GLY A 285 -9.95 0.52 7.34
N GLY A 286 -10.56 0.17 6.21
CA GLY A 286 -11.93 -0.35 6.21
C GLY A 286 -12.96 0.75 6.07
N SER A 287 -12.83 1.59 5.05
CA SER A 287 -13.87 2.57 4.76
C SER A 287 -15.18 1.82 4.52
N ASN A 288 -16.16 1.93 5.44
CA ASN A 288 -17.53 1.40 5.32
C ASN A 288 -18.33 1.99 4.13
N VAL A 289 -17.63 2.68 3.23
CA VAL A 289 -18.15 3.65 2.29
C VAL A 289 -17.76 3.29 0.86
N ILE A 290 -16.55 2.75 0.66
CA ILE A 290 -16.14 2.15 -0.61
C ILE A 290 -16.21 0.65 -0.42
N ASP A 291 -16.93 -0.01 -1.32
CA ASP A 291 -16.92 -1.47 -1.37
C ASP A 291 -15.47 -1.98 -1.47
N ASN A 292 -15.11 -2.93 -0.60
CA ASN A 292 -13.76 -3.51 -0.54
C ASN A 292 -13.23 -3.94 -1.92
N ASP A 293 -14.11 -4.31 -2.85
CA ASP A 293 -13.78 -4.64 -4.22
C ASP A 293 -13.27 -3.43 -5.03
N VAL A 294 -13.87 -2.24 -4.92
CA VAL A 294 -13.44 -1.04 -5.67
C VAL A 294 -12.11 -0.54 -5.14
N GLU A 295 -11.96 -0.52 -3.82
CA GLU A 295 -10.70 -0.11 -3.22
C GLU A 295 -9.55 -1.07 -3.54
N THR A 296 -9.83 -2.36 -3.64
CA THR A 296 -8.81 -3.34 -4.08
C THR A 296 -8.28 -2.97 -5.47
N ILE A 297 -9.13 -2.53 -6.41
CA ILE A 297 -8.69 -2.05 -7.73
C ILE A 297 -7.83 -0.80 -7.59
N LEU A 298 -8.26 0.18 -6.80
CA LEU A 298 -7.53 1.43 -6.59
C LEU A 298 -6.14 1.16 -5.99
N ASN A 299 -6.05 0.23 -5.04
CA ASN A 299 -4.80 -0.24 -4.46
C ASN A 299 -3.90 -0.93 -5.49
N GLU A 300 -4.45 -1.84 -6.30
CA GLU A 300 -3.68 -2.50 -7.36
C GLU A 300 -3.16 -1.50 -8.41
N LEU A 301 -3.98 -0.53 -8.80
CA LEU A 301 -3.59 0.57 -9.69
C LEU A 301 -2.46 1.39 -9.05
N ASN A 302 -2.66 1.86 -7.82
CA ASN A 302 -1.70 2.70 -7.11
C ASN A 302 -0.34 2.01 -6.94
N LEU A 303 -0.35 0.71 -6.60
CA LEU A 303 0.85 -0.13 -6.52
C LEU A 303 1.55 -0.25 -7.87
N GLY A 304 0.83 -0.65 -8.92
CA GLY A 304 1.40 -0.83 -10.25
C GLY A 304 1.98 0.48 -10.82
N ILE A 305 1.29 1.59 -10.59
CA ILE A 305 1.72 2.92 -10.99
C ILE A 305 2.96 3.35 -10.20
N CYS A 306 2.98 3.14 -8.88
CA CYS A 306 4.13 3.48 -8.05
C CYS A 306 5.38 2.67 -8.45
N ASP A 307 5.23 1.37 -8.73
CA ASP A 307 6.33 0.52 -9.20
C ASP A 307 6.91 0.99 -10.53
N TYR A 308 6.06 1.47 -11.44
CA TYR A 308 6.51 2.11 -12.68
C TYR A 308 7.15 3.49 -12.42
N ALA A 309 6.53 4.31 -11.57
CA ALA A 309 7.00 5.64 -11.19
C ALA A 309 8.42 5.59 -10.63
N ILE A 310 8.75 4.60 -9.79
CA ILE A 310 10.10 4.38 -9.26
C ILE A 310 11.14 4.29 -10.38
N THR A 311 10.83 3.58 -11.48
CA THR A 311 11.75 3.47 -12.62
C THR A 311 11.91 4.78 -13.38
N LYS A 312 10.87 5.61 -13.40
CA LYS A 312 10.82 6.89 -14.09
C LYS A 312 11.46 8.01 -13.29
N PHE A 313 11.28 8.02 -11.98
CA PHE A 313 12.02 8.87 -11.07
C PHE A 313 13.50 8.56 -11.07
N HIS A 314 13.90 7.29 -11.27
CA HIS A 314 15.30 6.97 -11.51
C HIS A 314 15.84 7.70 -12.74
N GLU A 315 15.13 7.70 -13.88
CA GLU A 315 15.59 8.40 -15.09
C GLU A 315 15.83 9.90 -14.83
N LEU A 316 14.97 10.53 -14.03
CA LEU A 316 15.05 11.95 -13.66
C LEU A 316 16.17 12.23 -12.65
N MET A 317 16.25 11.46 -11.56
CA MET A 317 17.11 11.80 -10.42
C MET A 317 18.51 11.16 -10.47
N TYR A 318 18.65 9.99 -11.09
CA TYR A 318 19.90 9.20 -11.08
C TYR A 318 20.34 8.71 -12.46
N GLY A 319 19.48 8.85 -13.47
CA GLY A 319 19.68 8.30 -14.80
C GLY A 319 20.01 9.37 -15.85
N LYS A 320 19.57 9.11 -17.08
CA LYS A 320 19.88 9.91 -18.28
C LYS A 320 19.52 11.40 -18.18
N TYR A 321 18.56 11.78 -17.33
CA TYR A 321 18.12 13.17 -17.18
C TYR A 321 18.65 13.86 -15.92
N SER A 322 19.39 13.15 -15.06
CA SER A 322 19.93 13.68 -13.79
C SER A 322 20.82 14.92 -13.95
N LYS A 323 21.52 15.03 -15.09
CA LYS A 323 22.39 16.17 -15.43
C LYS A 323 21.79 17.11 -16.48
N LYS A 324 20.69 16.73 -17.11
CA LYS A 324 20.02 17.49 -18.18
C LYS A 324 18.53 17.59 -17.85
N PRO A 325 18.11 18.65 -17.16
CA PRO A 325 16.72 18.82 -16.78
C PRO A 325 15.81 18.87 -18.01
N LEU A 326 14.78 18.03 -18.01
CA LEU A 326 13.65 18.10 -18.95
C LEU A 326 12.83 19.38 -18.74
N LYS A 327 12.63 20.13 -19.83
CA LYS A 327 11.90 21.40 -19.86
C LYS A 327 10.98 21.49 -21.06
N GLY A 328 9.98 22.37 -21.01
CA GLY A 328 9.12 22.68 -22.15
C GLY A 328 8.49 21.44 -22.81
N ASP A 329 8.79 21.22 -24.09
CA ASP A 329 8.26 20.06 -24.86
C ASP A 329 8.83 18.73 -24.40
N ASP A 330 10.10 18.69 -23.97
CA ASP A 330 10.71 17.45 -23.47
C ASP A 330 10.05 16.96 -22.18
N ALA A 331 9.71 17.88 -21.28
CA ALA A 331 8.97 17.57 -20.05
C ALA A 331 7.55 17.08 -20.34
N TYR A 332 6.85 17.78 -21.26
CA TYR A 332 5.52 17.38 -21.72
C TYR A 332 5.54 15.97 -22.35
N ASN A 333 6.46 15.70 -23.27
CA ASN A 333 6.56 14.40 -23.95
C ASN A 333 6.91 13.27 -22.98
N TRP A 334 7.68 13.57 -21.94
CA TRP A 334 7.95 12.61 -20.87
C TRP A 334 6.67 12.26 -20.10
N ASP A 335 5.87 13.25 -19.71
CA ASP A 335 4.58 13.03 -19.02
C ASP A 335 3.59 12.27 -19.91
N VAL A 336 3.50 12.60 -21.21
CA VAL A 336 2.69 11.88 -22.20
C VAL A 336 3.09 10.41 -22.26
N THR A 337 4.38 10.13 -22.37
CA THR A 337 4.88 8.74 -22.43
C THR A 337 4.59 7.99 -21.13
N PHE A 338 4.71 8.67 -19.99
CA PHE A 338 4.38 8.09 -18.68
C PHE A 338 2.90 7.70 -18.62
N ILE A 339 2.01 8.66 -18.90
CA ILE A 339 0.55 8.47 -18.75
C ILE A 339 0.04 7.42 -19.73
N ILE A 340 0.53 7.40 -20.97
CA ILE A 340 0.19 6.35 -21.93
C ILE A 340 0.56 4.97 -21.36
N HIS A 341 1.75 4.81 -20.79
CA HIS A 341 2.16 3.53 -20.22
C HIS A 341 1.30 3.13 -19.03
N GLU A 342 1.06 4.05 -18.11
CA GLU A 342 0.16 3.84 -16.97
C GLU A 342 -1.23 3.36 -17.44
N GLN A 343 -1.83 4.06 -18.40
CA GLN A 343 -3.24 3.85 -18.77
C GLN A 343 -3.46 2.72 -19.76
N GLN A 344 -2.46 2.39 -20.59
CA GLN A 344 -2.53 1.36 -21.65
C GLN A 344 -1.72 0.10 -21.37
N VAL A 345 -0.83 0.10 -20.37
CA VAL A 345 -0.04 -1.09 -20.00
C VAL A 345 -0.34 -1.54 -18.57
N VAL A 346 -0.31 -0.62 -17.60
CA VAL A 346 -0.50 -0.97 -16.18
C VAL A 346 -1.98 -1.23 -15.87
N ALA A 347 -2.85 -0.32 -16.26
CA ALA A 347 -4.27 -0.37 -15.89
C ALA A 347 -5.10 -1.47 -16.60
N PRO A 348 -4.94 -1.77 -17.91
CA PRO A 348 -5.82 -2.69 -18.61
C PRO A 348 -5.87 -4.13 -18.04
N PRO A 349 -4.74 -4.75 -17.64
CA PRO A 349 -4.78 -6.05 -16.97
C PRO A 349 -5.59 -6.06 -15.68
N ILE A 350 -5.65 -4.94 -14.96
CA ILE A 350 -6.40 -4.79 -13.70
C ILE A 350 -7.90 -4.68 -14.01
N TYR A 351 -8.29 -3.85 -14.97
CA TYR A 351 -9.68 -3.76 -15.40
C TYR A 351 -10.20 -5.08 -15.99
N LYS A 352 -9.39 -5.77 -16.80
CA LYS A 352 -9.77 -7.03 -17.45
C LYS A 352 -10.14 -8.15 -16.47
N LYS A 353 -9.50 -8.18 -15.29
CA LYS A 353 -9.76 -9.19 -14.25
C LYS A 353 -10.80 -8.74 -13.21
N THR A 354 -11.32 -7.53 -13.34
CA THR A 354 -12.31 -6.96 -12.44
C THR A 354 -13.72 -7.33 -12.91
N THR A 355 -14.62 -7.65 -11.98
CA THR A 355 -16.01 -7.96 -12.30
C THR A 355 -16.78 -6.73 -12.80
N SER A 356 -17.73 -6.93 -13.71
CA SER A 356 -18.55 -5.83 -14.24
C SER A 356 -19.32 -5.07 -13.17
N SER A 357 -19.72 -5.74 -12.08
CA SER A 357 -20.38 -5.10 -10.93
C SER A 357 -19.45 -4.11 -10.22
N THR A 358 -18.18 -4.46 -10.04
CA THR A 358 -17.19 -3.57 -9.41
C THR A 358 -16.82 -2.41 -10.34
N ILE A 359 -16.69 -2.67 -11.64
CA ILE A 359 -16.48 -1.61 -12.64
C ILE A 359 -17.64 -0.62 -12.62
N LYS A 360 -18.90 -1.07 -12.50
CA LYS A 360 -20.05 -0.18 -12.40
C LYS A 360 -19.96 0.71 -11.15
N LYS A 361 -19.64 0.14 -10.00
CA LYS A 361 -19.46 0.91 -8.75
C LYS A 361 -18.34 1.96 -8.89
N TYR A 362 -17.24 1.58 -9.54
CA TYR A 362 -16.15 2.52 -9.81
C TYR A 362 -16.56 3.62 -10.81
N GLN A 363 -17.37 3.27 -11.82
CA GLN A 363 -17.96 4.25 -12.74
C GLN A 363 -18.85 5.24 -11.98
N ASP A 364 -19.75 4.77 -11.11
CA ASP A 364 -20.65 5.63 -10.33
C ASP A 364 -19.85 6.63 -9.45
N MET A 365 -18.71 6.19 -8.89
CA MET A 365 -17.78 7.08 -8.19
C MET A 365 -17.14 8.14 -9.10
N ALA A 366 -16.75 7.76 -10.32
CA ALA A 366 -16.13 8.67 -11.29
C ALA A 366 -17.15 9.65 -11.91
N ASP A 367 -18.40 9.23 -12.05
CA ASP A 367 -19.54 10.06 -12.43
C ASP A 367 -19.96 11.00 -11.29
N LYS A 368 -19.43 10.78 -10.07
CA LYS A 368 -19.85 11.51 -8.87
C LYS A 368 -21.36 11.40 -8.62
N ASP A 369 -21.98 10.30 -9.07
CA ASP A 369 -23.41 10.06 -8.95
C ASP A 369 -23.69 9.22 -7.69
N PRO A 370 -24.19 9.82 -6.59
CA PRO A 370 -24.43 9.09 -5.34
C PRO A 370 -25.63 8.14 -5.42
N LYS A 371 -26.37 8.08 -6.53
CA LYS A 371 -27.61 7.29 -6.66
C LYS A 371 -27.44 5.80 -6.34
N SER A 372 -26.23 5.23 -6.43
CA SER A 372 -25.94 3.84 -6.05
C SER A 372 -25.19 3.67 -4.72
N MET A 373 -24.70 4.76 -4.12
CA MET A 373 -23.94 4.75 -2.87
C MET A 373 -24.80 5.37 -1.75
N MET A 374 -25.48 4.56 -0.94
CA MET A 374 -26.23 5.10 0.20
C MET A 374 -25.30 5.90 1.13
N GLY A 375 -25.61 7.18 1.37
CA GLY A 375 -24.97 8.03 2.37
C GLY A 375 -23.51 8.42 2.08
N ALA A 376 -22.58 7.85 2.84
CA ALA A 376 -21.19 8.30 2.99
C ALA A 376 -20.36 8.36 1.68
N GLY A 377 -20.75 7.63 0.63
CA GLY A 377 -20.07 7.65 -0.67
C GLY A 377 -20.02 9.04 -1.29
N SER A 378 -21.06 9.85 -1.04
CA SER A 378 -21.12 11.26 -1.44
C SER A 378 -20.01 12.13 -0.81
N GLN A 379 -19.51 11.80 0.39
CA GLN A 379 -18.48 12.58 1.09
C GLN A 379 -17.07 12.25 0.59
N ILE A 380 -16.81 10.99 0.20
CA ILE A 380 -15.56 10.63 -0.48
C ILE A 380 -15.54 11.26 -1.87
N ILE A 381 -16.65 11.19 -2.61
CA ILE A 381 -16.85 11.92 -3.87
C ILE A 381 -16.60 13.42 -3.68
N SER A 382 -16.99 14.01 -2.54
CA SER A 382 -16.75 15.43 -2.25
C SER A 382 -15.27 15.82 -2.19
N GLN A 383 -14.37 14.90 -1.84
CA GLN A 383 -12.93 15.17 -1.88
C GLN A 383 -12.36 15.04 -3.31
N PHE A 384 -12.96 14.18 -4.14
CA PHE A 384 -12.68 14.14 -5.57
C PHE A 384 -13.29 15.32 -6.34
N ASN A 385 -14.23 16.06 -5.72
CA ASN A 385 -14.89 17.19 -6.38
C ASN A 385 -13.92 18.26 -6.87
N ASP A 386 -12.76 18.41 -6.23
CA ASP A 386 -11.76 19.41 -6.59
C ASP A 386 -10.57 18.83 -7.35
N ILE A 387 -10.58 17.52 -7.62
CA ILE A 387 -9.43 16.78 -8.15
C ILE A 387 -9.62 16.36 -9.60
N LEU A 388 -10.79 15.81 -9.97
CA LEU A 388 -11.11 15.45 -11.35
C LEU A 388 -12.54 15.87 -11.71
N PRO A 389 -12.83 16.21 -12.97
CA PRO A 389 -14.21 16.44 -13.41
C PRO A 389 -15.02 15.14 -13.33
N ALA A 390 -16.34 15.29 -13.15
CA ALA A 390 -17.26 14.15 -13.23
C ALA A 390 -17.24 13.57 -14.65
N PHE A 391 -17.28 12.24 -14.77
CA PHE A 391 -17.23 11.56 -16.07
C PHE A 391 -18.53 11.76 -16.89
N ASP A 392 -19.65 12.05 -16.22
CA ASP A 392 -20.94 12.37 -16.82
C ASP A 392 -21.05 13.83 -17.34
N ASN A 393 -20.08 14.69 -17.02
CA ASN A 393 -19.99 16.04 -17.60
C ASN A 393 -19.63 16.04 -19.09
N PHE A 394 -19.24 14.89 -19.66
CA PHE A 394 -18.88 14.74 -21.06
C PHE A 394 -20.03 14.12 -21.86
N ASN A 395 -20.12 14.42 -23.17
CA ASN A 395 -21.18 13.93 -24.04
C ASN A 395 -20.64 13.18 -25.28
N PRO A 396 -20.83 11.84 -25.37
CA PRO A 396 -21.47 10.97 -24.38
C PRO A 396 -20.66 10.84 -23.08
N PRO A 397 -21.26 10.41 -21.95
CA PRO A 397 -20.56 10.19 -20.69
C PRO A 397 -19.31 9.32 -20.85
N ALA A 398 -18.23 9.72 -20.19
CA ALA A 398 -16.95 9.02 -20.22
C ALA A 398 -17.01 7.72 -19.42
N LYS A 399 -16.08 6.79 -19.70
CA LYS A 399 -16.02 5.50 -19.01
C LYS A 399 -14.69 5.29 -18.31
N VAL A 400 -14.71 4.75 -17.10
CA VAL A 400 -13.50 4.36 -16.35
C VAL A 400 -12.70 3.27 -17.04
N THR A 401 -13.28 2.58 -18.02
CA THR A 401 -12.60 1.57 -18.84
C THR A 401 -12.05 2.11 -20.15
N ASP A 402 -12.45 3.32 -20.58
CA ASP A 402 -11.96 3.96 -21.81
C ASP A 402 -10.52 4.43 -21.62
N ASP A 403 -9.57 3.74 -22.26
CA ASP A 403 -8.14 3.99 -22.14
C ASP A 403 -7.70 5.28 -22.82
N LEU A 404 -8.33 5.68 -23.93
CA LEU A 404 -8.07 6.94 -24.60
C LEU A 404 -8.50 8.11 -23.72
N PHE A 405 -9.73 8.05 -23.16
CA PHE A 405 -10.21 9.06 -22.24
C PHE A 405 -9.31 9.16 -20.99
N ARG A 406 -8.93 8.01 -20.41
CA ARG A 406 -8.02 7.96 -19.26
C ARG A 406 -6.61 8.44 -19.57
N THR A 407 -6.20 8.45 -20.84
CA THR A 407 -4.91 9.03 -21.27
C THR A 407 -5.03 10.55 -21.42
N ASP A 408 -6.05 11.01 -22.13
CA ASP A 408 -6.18 12.41 -22.52
C ASP A 408 -6.63 13.31 -21.36
N LEU A 409 -7.56 12.85 -20.50
CA LEU A 409 -8.07 13.67 -19.40
C LEU A 409 -6.95 14.09 -18.41
N PRO A 410 -6.09 13.19 -17.89
CA PRO A 410 -4.97 13.60 -17.05
C PRO A 410 -4.02 14.56 -17.77
N LEU A 411 -3.76 14.36 -19.08
CA LEU A 411 -2.92 15.25 -19.85
C LEU A 411 -3.53 16.65 -20.00
N LEU A 412 -4.85 16.76 -20.18
CA LEU A 412 -5.57 18.03 -20.17
C LEU A 412 -5.52 18.70 -18.78
N MET A 413 -5.61 17.93 -17.70
CA MET A 413 -5.48 18.47 -16.33
C MET A 413 -4.05 18.95 -16.02
N LEU A 414 -3.02 18.42 -16.69
CA LEU A 414 -1.64 18.86 -16.52
C LEU A 414 -1.24 19.97 -17.50
N TYR A 415 -1.81 19.95 -18.71
CA TYR A 415 -1.36 20.70 -19.88
C TYR A 415 -2.54 21.18 -20.75
N LEU A 416 -3.57 21.77 -20.14
CA LEU A 416 -4.84 22.13 -20.80
C LEU A 416 -4.69 22.81 -22.17
N ASP A 417 -3.85 23.84 -22.25
CA ASP A 417 -3.67 24.61 -23.49
C ASP A 417 -2.59 24.06 -24.43
N LYS A 418 -1.82 23.05 -23.99
CA LYS A 418 -0.70 22.48 -24.74
C LYS A 418 -1.03 21.10 -25.32
N HIS A 419 -1.83 20.31 -24.63
CA HIS A 419 -2.14 18.95 -25.04
C HIS A 419 -3.04 18.94 -26.28
N LYS A 420 -2.60 18.22 -27.32
CA LYS A 420 -3.35 18.00 -28.55
C LYS A 420 -3.76 16.55 -28.64
N ILE A 421 -5.06 16.31 -28.75
CA ILE A 421 -5.64 14.98 -28.86
C ILE A 421 -5.63 14.56 -30.33
N ASN A 422 -5.20 13.33 -30.60
CA ASN A 422 -5.26 12.77 -31.94
C ASN A 422 -6.72 12.46 -32.31
N LYS A 423 -7.29 13.24 -33.23
CA LYS A 423 -8.69 13.07 -33.69
C LYS A 423 -9.04 11.70 -34.26
N THR A 424 -8.04 10.94 -34.73
CA THR A 424 -8.24 9.58 -35.24
C THR A 424 -8.22 8.53 -34.14
N LYS A 425 -7.77 8.90 -32.94
CA LYS A 425 -7.64 8.06 -31.75
C LYS A 425 -8.13 8.82 -30.51
N VAL A 426 -9.36 9.31 -30.58
CA VAL A 426 -10.02 10.04 -29.49
C VAL A 426 -11.18 9.23 -28.94
N SER A 427 -11.38 9.29 -27.63
CA SER A 427 -12.60 8.78 -26.99
C SER A 427 -13.85 9.45 -27.58
N ALA A 428 -14.95 8.71 -27.69
CA ALA A 428 -16.22 9.27 -28.11
C ALA A 428 -16.63 10.49 -27.24
N SER A 429 -16.33 10.43 -25.94
CA SER A 429 -16.67 11.44 -24.95
C SER A 429 -15.93 12.77 -25.13
N LEU A 430 -14.78 12.77 -25.80
CA LEU A 430 -14.00 13.98 -26.09
C LEU A 430 -14.14 14.46 -27.53
N LYS A 431 -14.65 13.61 -28.44
CA LYS A 431 -14.66 13.89 -29.89
C LYS A 431 -15.35 15.20 -30.25
N ASN A 432 -16.47 15.52 -29.60
CA ASN A 432 -17.25 16.74 -29.86
C ASN A 432 -16.64 17.99 -29.21
N TYR A 433 -15.66 17.81 -28.33
CA TYR A 433 -14.98 18.87 -27.61
C TYR A 433 -13.70 19.33 -28.29
N LEU A 434 -13.36 18.82 -29.48
CA LEU A 434 -12.11 19.16 -30.17
C LEU A 434 -12.27 20.24 -31.23
N THR A 435 -11.35 21.20 -31.26
CA THR A 435 -11.16 22.14 -32.37
C THR A 435 -10.55 21.45 -33.59
N LEU A 436 -10.69 22.04 -34.79
CA LEU A 436 -9.61 22.18 -35.78
C LEU A 436 -8.37 21.28 -35.65
N ASP A 437 -7.48 21.77 -34.79
CA ASP A 437 -6.10 21.37 -34.62
C ASP A 437 -5.89 20.38 -33.48
N GLY A 438 -6.98 19.85 -32.89
CA GLY A 438 -6.93 18.81 -31.87
C GLY A 438 -6.83 19.31 -30.42
N HIS A 439 -6.89 20.62 -30.19
CA HIS A 439 -7.09 21.15 -28.84
C HIS A 439 -8.55 21.00 -28.39
N VAL A 440 -8.78 21.13 -27.10
CA VAL A 440 -10.14 21.22 -26.55
C VAL A 440 -10.74 22.61 -26.77
N ASN A 441 -12.03 22.66 -27.07
CA ASN A 441 -12.82 23.88 -27.23
C ASN A 441 -13.14 24.53 -25.87
N ASP A 442 -13.74 25.72 -25.89
CA ASP A 442 -14.04 26.48 -24.66
C ASP A 442 -15.04 25.78 -23.73
N GLU A 443 -15.94 24.96 -24.29
CA GLU A 443 -16.90 24.19 -23.50
C GLU A 443 -16.19 23.15 -22.62
N CYS A 444 -15.26 22.39 -23.20
CA CYS A 444 -14.46 21.43 -22.45
C CYS A 444 -13.46 22.11 -21.49
N LYS A 445 -12.88 23.25 -21.90
CA LYS A 445 -12.04 24.04 -20.99
C LYS A 445 -12.79 24.46 -19.74
N LYS A 446 -14.07 24.87 -19.85
CA LYS A 446 -14.90 25.18 -18.66
C LYS A 446 -15.05 23.99 -17.72
N ILE A 447 -15.18 22.78 -18.26
CA ILE A 447 -15.27 21.55 -17.46
C ILE A 447 -13.95 21.27 -16.73
N ILE A 448 -12.80 21.47 -17.38
CA ILE A 448 -11.50 21.00 -16.88
C ILE A 448 -10.72 22.06 -16.09
N LYS A 449 -10.95 23.36 -16.36
CA LYS A 449 -10.11 24.46 -15.86
C LYS A 449 -9.86 24.46 -14.36
N ASP A 450 -10.88 24.14 -13.56
CA ASP A 450 -10.77 24.16 -12.09
C ASP A 450 -9.94 22.99 -11.54
N TYR A 451 -9.73 21.97 -12.36
CA TYR A 451 -8.96 20.76 -12.05
C TYR A 451 -7.50 20.84 -12.51
N VAL A 452 -7.13 21.89 -13.27
CA VAL A 452 -5.79 22.04 -13.80
C VAL A 452 -4.77 22.19 -12.67
N VAL A 453 -3.70 21.40 -12.74
CA VAL A 453 -2.59 21.48 -11.80
C VAL A 453 -1.84 22.80 -11.99
N LYS A 454 -1.75 23.58 -10.92
CA LYS A 454 -1.08 24.89 -10.89
C LYS A 454 0.42 24.77 -10.61
#